data_AF-X1VK24-F1
#
_entry.id   AF-X1VK24-F1
#
_cell.length_a   1.000
_cell.length_b   1.000
_cell.length_c   1.000
_cell.angle_alpha   90.00
_cell.angle_beta   90.00
_cell.angle_gamma   90.00
#
_symmetry.space_group_name_H-M   'P 1'
#
loop_
_entity.id
_entity.type
_entity.pdbx_description
1 polymer ?
#
loop_
_entity_poly.entity_id
_entity_poly.type
_entity_poly.pdbx_seq_one_letter_code
_entity_poly.pdbx_strand_id
1 'polypeptide(L)'
;MRREQVRWNGMQLEVCSLNTVVVGTGAAGFNAADRLYSLGQKDIAIITEGLNKGTSRNTGSDKQTYYKLTLTGEVADSVYEMAKTLYDGGCMDGDIALVEAALSAQSFYHLVDIGVHFPHNSFGEFVGYRTDHDPRQRATSIGPLTSKCMTEKLEEQVKVKGITIFDGYQVIGILTDSQKNKAIGLITLNLNEPEVEE
;
A
#
# COMPACT_ATOMS: atom_id res chain seq x y z
N MET A 1 12.72 6.14 16.38
CA MET A 1 12.58 7.53 15.90
C MET A 1 13.18 8.48 16.91
N ARG A 2 14.10 9.35 16.48
CA ARG A 2 14.65 10.44 17.28
C ARG A 2 14.01 11.76 16.84
N ARG A 3 13.67 12.62 17.79
CA ARG A 3 13.13 13.96 17.52
C ARG A 3 14.09 15.00 18.07
N GLU A 4 14.32 16.05 17.30
CA GLU A 4 15.14 17.19 17.71
C GLU A 4 14.57 18.49 17.13
N GLN A 5 14.92 19.61 17.75
CA GLN A 5 14.53 20.95 17.30
C GLN A 5 15.76 21.65 16.75
N VAL A 6 15.68 22.15 15.52
CA VAL A 6 16.76 22.87 14.85
C VAL A 6 16.29 24.27 14.50
N ARG A 7 17.13 25.27 14.78
CA ARG A 7 16.88 26.64 14.34
C ARG A 7 17.56 26.86 12.99
N TRP A 8 16.78 27.23 11.97
CA TRP A 8 17.30 27.51 10.62
C TRP A 8 16.62 28.74 10.04
N ASN A 9 17.42 29.74 9.60
CA ASN A 9 16.91 31.02 9.07
C ASN A 9 15.83 31.68 9.96
N GLY A 10 15.98 31.60 11.29
CA GLY A 10 15.03 32.16 12.25
C GLY A 10 13.80 31.28 12.54
N MET A 11 13.55 30.24 11.74
CA MET A 11 12.47 29.27 11.95
C MET A 11 12.93 28.17 12.93
N GLN A 12 12.00 27.68 13.75
CA GLN A 12 12.19 26.45 14.52
C GLN A 12 11.60 25.28 13.74
N LEU A 13 12.41 24.26 13.47
CA LEU A 13 12.03 23.08 12.71
C LEU A 13 12.14 21.85 13.59
N GLU A 14 11.06 21.07 13.68
CA GLU A 14 11.11 19.72 14.22
C GLU A 14 11.75 18.79 13.19
N VAL A 15 12.80 18.08 13.59
CA VAL A 15 13.48 17.08 12.78
C VAL A 15 13.20 15.71 13.38
N CYS A 16 12.48 14.88 12.63
CA CYS A 16 12.24 13.48 12.94
C CYS A 16 13.23 12.60 12.15
N SER A 17 14.17 11.97 12.85
CA SER A 17 15.10 11.00 12.28
C SER A 17 14.60 9.57 12.50
N LEU A 18 14.49 8.81 11.42
CA LEU A 18 14.06 7.41 11.41
C LEU A 18 14.68 6.65 10.23
N ASN A 19 14.64 5.32 10.28
CA ASN A 19 15.15 4.48 9.21
C ASN A 19 14.31 4.58 7.92
N THR A 20 12.98 4.46 8.02
CA THR A 20 12.11 4.42 6.83
C THR A 20 10.86 5.26 7.03
N VAL A 21 10.54 6.11 6.05
CA VAL A 21 9.29 6.88 6.02
C VAL A 21 8.46 6.48 4.80
N VAL A 22 7.17 6.24 5.00
CA VAL A 22 6.21 5.94 3.93
C VAL A 22 5.29 7.13 3.74
N VAL A 23 5.12 7.60 2.50
CA VAL A 23 4.24 8.73 2.19
C VAL A 23 2.91 8.22 1.63
N GLY A 24 1.82 8.52 2.33
CA GLY A 24 0.44 8.21 1.94
C GLY A 24 -0.21 7.07 2.72
N THR A 25 -1.50 7.22 2.98
CA THR A 25 -2.37 6.27 3.70
C THR A 25 -3.37 5.54 2.78
N GLY A 26 -2.92 5.20 1.56
CA GLY A 26 -3.63 4.25 0.69
C GLY A 26 -3.32 2.79 1.06
N ALA A 27 -3.97 1.84 0.38
CA ALA A 27 -3.72 0.41 0.58
C ALA A 27 -2.22 0.06 0.43
N ALA A 28 -1.55 0.61 -0.59
CA ALA A 28 -0.12 0.39 -0.81
C ALA A 28 0.74 0.93 0.34
N GLY A 29 0.44 2.12 0.87
CA GLY A 29 1.19 2.75 1.95
C GLY A 29 1.06 1.98 3.27
N PHE A 30 -0.16 1.61 3.65
CA PHE A 30 -0.36 0.77 4.84
C PHE A 30 0.28 -0.61 4.69
N ASN A 31 0.11 -1.27 3.55
CA ASN A 31 0.74 -2.56 3.30
C ASN A 31 2.27 -2.47 3.33
N ALA A 32 2.87 -1.44 2.75
CA ALA A 32 4.33 -1.26 2.79
C ALA A 32 4.85 -1.14 4.23
N ALA A 33 4.23 -0.29 5.05
CA ALA A 33 4.60 -0.14 6.45
C ALA A 33 4.40 -1.43 7.26
N ASP A 34 3.27 -2.12 7.04
CA ASP A 34 2.96 -3.39 7.68
C ASP A 34 3.99 -4.49 7.37
N ARG A 35 4.33 -4.62 6.09
CA ARG A 35 5.28 -5.61 5.59
C ARG A 35 6.70 -5.31 6.06
N LEU A 36 7.14 -4.05 6.01
CA LEU A 36 8.45 -3.64 6.53
C LEU A 36 8.58 -3.98 8.03
N TYR A 37 7.52 -3.70 8.81
CA TYR A 37 7.47 -4.08 10.22
C TYR A 37 7.59 -5.59 10.40
N SER A 38 6.82 -6.36 9.64
CA SER A 38 6.83 -7.83 9.72
C SER A 38 8.17 -8.44 9.28
N LEU A 39 8.91 -7.76 8.40
CA LEU A 39 10.26 -8.13 7.95
C LEU A 39 11.38 -7.67 8.90
N GLY A 40 11.03 -7.02 10.03
CA GLY A 40 11.97 -6.72 11.11
C GLY A 40 12.40 -5.26 11.21
N GLN A 41 12.08 -4.40 10.24
CA GLN A 41 12.34 -2.97 10.38
C GLN A 41 11.25 -2.34 11.26
N LYS A 42 11.58 -1.84 12.45
CA LYS A 42 10.58 -1.28 13.39
C LYS A 42 10.58 0.25 13.43
N ASP A 43 11.65 0.89 12.98
CA ASP A 43 11.81 2.34 12.97
C ASP A 43 11.18 2.96 11.71
N ILE A 44 9.84 2.93 11.68
CA ILE A 44 9.01 3.31 10.55
C ILE A 44 8.01 4.38 10.97
N ALA A 45 7.71 5.32 10.08
CA ALA A 45 6.52 6.16 10.18
C ALA A 45 5.82 6.31 8.83
N ILE A 46 4.52 6.60 8.88
CA ILE A 46 3.72 7.00 7.72
C ILE A 46 3.41 8.49 7.82
N ILE A 47 3.49 9.22 6.71
CA ILE A 47 3.13 10.64 6.62
C ILE A 47 1.96 10.79 5.64
N THR A 48 0.94 11.56 5.99
CA THR A 48 -0.21 11.80 5.12
C THR A 48 -0.86 13.15 5.40
N GLU A 49 -1.41 13.79 4.36
CA GLU A 49 -2.24 14.99 4.50
C GLU A 49 -3.66 14.70 5.03
N GLY A 50 -4.03 13.41 5.14
CA GLY A 50 -5.31 12.99 5.68
C GLY A 50 -5.46 11.47 5.70
N LEU A 51 -5.57 10.90 6.90
CA LEU A 51 -5.72 9.47 7.14
C LEU A 51 -6.87 8.84 6.34
N ASN A 52 -7.99 9.56 6.25
CA ASN A 52 -9.21 9.11 5.60
C ASN A 52 -9.42 9.65 4.17
N LYS A 53 -8.42 10.34 3.58
CA LYS A 53 -8.58 10.98 2.25
C LYS A 53 -8.21 10.07 1.06
N GLY A 54 -7.49 8.98 1.30
CA GLY A 54 -6.96 8.12 0.24
C GLY A 54 -8.04 7.51 -0.69
N THR A 55 -7.76 7.51 -2.00
CA THR A 55 -8.65 6.96 -3.04
C THR A 55 -9.02 5.49 -2.79
N SER A 56 -8.08 4.67 -2.31
CA SER A 56 -8.34 3.26 -1.98
C SER A 56 -9.45 3.08 -0.94
N ARG A 57 -9.58 4.01 0.01
CA ARG A 57 -10.63 3.98 1.04
C ARG A 57 -11.98 4.44 0.49
N ASN A 58 -11.97 5.49 -0.33
CA ASN A 58 -13.17 6.27 -0.64
C ASN A 58 -13.83 5.89 -1.98
N THR A 59 -13.13 5.16 -2.84
CA THR A 59 -13.69 4.72 -4.12
C THR A 59 -14.40 3.38 -3.99
N GLY A 60 -15.53 3.25 -4.71
CA GLY A 60 -16.21 1.99 -4.91
C GLY A 60 -16.55 1.79 -6.38
N SER A 61 -16.53 0.54 -6.84
CA SER A 61 -16.95 0.17 -8.19
C SER A 61 -17.41 -1.28 -8.20
N ASP A 62 -18.47 -1.54 -8.95
CA ASP A 62 -18.98 -2.88 -9.31
C ASP A 62 -17.92 -3.82 -9.92
N LYS A 63 -16.79 -3.27 -10.39
CA LYS A 63 -15.65 -4.01 -10.96
C LYS A 63 -14.35 -3.88 -10.15
N GLN A 64 -14.41 -3.45 -8.88
CA GLN A 64 -13.22 -3.50 -8.01
C GLN A 64 -12.74 -4.95 -7.86
N THR A 65 -11.52 -5.20 -8.33
CA THR A 65 -10.99 -6.53 -8.54
C THR A 65 -9.58 -6.63 -7.98
N TYR A 66 -9.32 -7.67 -7.19
CA TYR A 66 -7.98 -8.11 -6.84
C TYR A 66 -7.56 -9.24 -7.78
N TYR A 67 -6.39 -9.15 -8.38
CA TYR A 67 -5.84 -10.19 -9.27
C TYR A 67 -4.86 -11.08 -8.52
N LYS A 68 -5.07 -12.39 -8.61
CA LYS A 68 -4.18 -13.41 -8.07
C LYS A 68 -4.08 -14.59 -9.03
N LEU A 69 -3.05 -15.41 -8.88
CA LEU A 69 -3.05 -16.75 -9.50
C LEU A 69 -4.37 -17.48 -9.20
N THR A 70 -4.79 -18.32 -10.14
CA THR A 70 -5.97 -19.17 -9.93
C THR A 70 -5.72 -20.10 -8.73
N LEU A 71 -6.66 -20.10 -7.76
CA LEU A 71 -6.59 -20.88 -6.52
C LEU A 71 -7.83 -21.76 -6.32
N THR A 72 -8.49 -22.17 -7.41
CA THR A 72 -9.71 -22.99 -7.38
C THR A 72 -9.85 -23.81 -8.65
N GLY A 73 -10.55 -24.94 -8.54
CA GLY A 73 -10.98 -25.73 -9.68
C GLY A 73 -9.86 -26.37 -10.50
N GLU A 74 -10.21 -26.78 -11.71
CA GLU A 74 -9.34 -27.53 -12.62
C GLU A 74 -8.54 -26.64 -13.61
N VAL A 75 -8.76 -25.32 -13.57
CA VAL A 75 -8.15 -24.38 -14.53
C VAL A 75 -6.66 -24.29 -14.25
N ALA A 76 -5.85 -24.79 -15.20
CA ALA A 76 -4.41 -24.67 -15.14
C ALA A 76 -3.97 -23.20 -15.24
N ASP A 77 -3.12 -22.77 -14.30
CA ASP A 77 -2.51 -21.45 -14.27
C ASP A 77 -1.04 -21.55 -13.85
N SER A 78 -0.27 -20.52 -14.16
CA SER A 78 1.12 -20.42 -13.72
C SER A 78 1.56 -18.96 -13.60
N VAL A 79 2.62 -18.74 -12.83
CA VAL A 79 3.27 -17.43 -12.67
C VAL A 79 3.60 -16.83 -14.05
N TYR A 80 4.21 -17.61 -14.94
CA TYR A 80 4.62 -17.11 -16.25
C TYR A 80 3.42 -16.75 -17.13
N GLU A 81 2.35 -17.55 -17.06
CA GLU A 81 1.12 -17.30 -17.81
C GLU A 81 0.37 -16.05 -17.31
N MET A 82 0.39 -15.77 -16.01
CA MET A 82 -0.15 -14.52 -15.46
C MET A 82 0.73 -13.34 -15.85
N ALA A 83 2.05 -13.47 -15.71
CA ALA A 83 3.01 -12.43 -16.11
C ALA A 83 2.88 -12.06 -17.60
N LYS A 84 2.75 -13.06 -18.47
CA LYS A 84 2.50 -12.85 -19.90
C LYS A 84 1.21 -12.09 -20.15
N THR A 85 0.14 -12.44 -19.43
CA THR A 85 -1.17 -11.75 -19.53
C THR A 85 -1.03 -10.27 -19.17
N LEU A 86 -0.31 -9.95 -18.08
CA LEU A 86 -0.04 -8.57 -17.65
C LEU A 86 0.84 -7.81 -18.66
N TYR A 87 1.92 -8.44 -19.12
CA TYR A 87 2.86 -7.86 -20.09
C TYR A 87 2.22 -7.60 -21.47
N ASP A 88 1.42 -8.54 -21.97
CA ASP A 88 0.73 -8.42 -23.27
C ASP A 88 -0.24 -7.22 -23.30
N GLY A 89 -0.68 -6.73 -22.14
CA GLY A 89 -1.48 -5.50 -22.02
C GLY A 89 -0.72 -4.22 -22.43
N GLY A 90 0.61 -4.27 -22.54
CA GLY A 90 1.46 -3.20 -23.10
C GLY A 90 1.79 -2.04 -22.16
N CYS A 91 1.31 -2.08 -20.91
CA CYS A 91 1.55 -1.02 -19.90
C CYS A 91 2.47 -1.47 -18.75
N MET A 92 3.14 -2.61 -18.88
CA MET A 92 3.93 -3.19 -17.81
C MET A 92 5.20 -3.86 -18.34
N ASP A 93 6.34 -3.60 -17.70
CA ASP A 93 7.59 -4.28 -18.01
C ASP A 93 7.53 -5.75 -17.60
N GLY A 94 8.17 -6.62 -18.39
CA GLY A 94 8.02 -8.07 -18.24
C GLY A 94 8.58 -8.63 -16.92
N ASP A 95 9.63 -8.01 -16.38
CA ASP A 95 10.21 -8.38 -15.09
C ASP A 95 9.30 -7.98 -13.92
N ILE A 96 8.71 -6.79 -13.96
CA ILE A 96 7.72 -6.36 -12.96
C ILE A 96 6.47 -7.24 -13.03
N ALA A 97 5.99 -7.55 -14.25
CA ALA A 97 4.87 -8.46 -14.46
C ALA A 97 5.12 -9.85 -13.85
N LEU A 98 6.36 -10.34 -13.99
CA LEU A 98 6.78 -11.61 -13.40
C LEU A 98 6.77 -11.56 -11.87
N VAL A 99 7.27 -10.48 -11.27
CA VAL A 99 7.27 -10.29 -9.82
C VAL A 99 5.84 -10.19 -9.27
N GLU A 100 4.97 -9.40 -9.89
CA GLU A 100 3.56 -9.28 -9.47
C GLU A 100 2.85 -10.64 -9.55
N ALA A 101 3.02 -11.37 -10.65
CA ALA A 101 2.44 -12.70 -10.79
C ALA A 101 2.96 -13.68 -9.72
N ALA A 102 4.28 -13.72 -9.50
CA ALA A 102 4.93 -14.63 -8.55
C ALA A 102 4.51 -14.38 -7.10
N LEU A 103 4.34 -13.11 -6.71
CA LEU A 103 3.99 -12.71 -5.34
C LEU A 103 2.48 -12.60 -5.11
N SER A 104 1.66 -12.73 -6.16
CA SER A 104 0.21 -12.51 -6.08
C SER A 104 -0.48 -13.42 -5.06
N ALA A 105 -0.15 -14.71 -5.02
CA ALA A 105 -0.74 -15.66 -4.08
C ALA A 105 -0.36 -15.32 -2.62
N GLN A 106 0.92 -15.07 -2.34
CA GLN A 106 1.37 -14.69 -1.00
C GLN A 106 0.74 -13.38 -0.54
N SER A 107 0.66 -12.38 -1.41
CA SER A 107 0.07 -11.08 -1.12
C SER A 107 -1.44 -11.18 -0.88
N PHE A 108 -2.12 -12.04 -1.63
CA PHE A 108 -3.52 -12.35 -1.43
C PHE A 108 -3.77 -13.01 -0.07
N TYR A 109 -3.02 -14.05 0.27
CA TYR A 109 -3.17 -14.73 1.55
C TYR A 109 -2.87 -13.83 2.74
N HIS A 110 -1.93 -12.89 2.60
CA HIS A 110 -1.74 -11.87 3.63
C HIS A 110 -3.02 -11.06 3.91
N LEU A 111 -3.75 -10.66 2.87
CA LEU A 111 -5.04 -9.96 3.03
C LEU A 111 -6.11 -10.84 3.68
N VAL A 112 -6.15 -12.13 3.33
CA VAL A 112 -7.01 -13.12 3.98
C VAL A 112 -6.69 -13.22 5.48
N ASP A 113 -5.41 -13.37 5.83
CA ASP A 113 -4.94 -13.54 7.21
C ASP A 113 -5.25 -12.34 8.11
N ILE A 114 -5.28 -11.13 7.54
CA ILE A 114 -5.65 -9.91 8.28
C ILE A 114 -7.17 -9.64 8.28
N GLY A 115 -7.97 -10.58 7.76
CA GLY A 115 -9.43 -10.57 7.88
C GLY A 115 -10.19 -9.93 6.71
N VAL A 116 -9.61 -9.93 5.50
CA VAL A 116 -10.39 -9.61 4.28
C VAL A 116 -11.13 -10.87 3.83
N HIS A 117 -12.46 -10.79 3.81
CA HIS A 117 -13.35 -11.94 3.62
C HIS A 117 -13.61 -12.25 2.14
N PHE A 118 -12.57 -12.64 1.40
CA PHE A 118 -12.73 -13.04 0.01
C PHE A 118 -13.64 -14.28 -0.13
N PRO A 119 -14.43 -14.38 -1.22
CA PRO A 119 -15.34 -15.50 -1.41
C PRO A 119 -14.56 -16.80 -1.63
N HIS A 120 -15.07 -17.89 -1.04
CA HIS A 120 -14.56 -19.23 -1.22
C HIS A 120 -15.70 -20.25 -1.35
N ASN A 121 -15.42 -21.41 -1.94
CA ASN A 121 -16.39 -22.51 -2.01
C ASN A 121 -16.49 -23.28 -0.69
N SER A 122 -17.35 -24.30 -0.62
CA SER A 122 -17.57 -25.12 0.59
C SER A 122 -16.33 -25.88 1.07
N PHE A 123 -15.29 -25.98 0.25
CA PHE A 123 -14.02 -26.65 0.57
C PHE A 123 -12.90 -25.65 0.91
N GLY A 124 -13.17 -24.34 0.84
CA GLY A 124 -12.20 -23.29 1.17
C GLY A 124 -11.34 -22.80 0.00
N GLU A 125 -11.65 -23.19 -1.24
CA GLU A 125 -10.94 -22.66 -2.41
C GLU A 125 -11.40 -21.24 -2.74
N PHE A 126 -10.45 -20.31 -2.94
CA PHE A 126 -10.76 -18.91 -3.23
C PHE A 126 -11.20 -18.72 -4.68
N VAL A 127 -12.50 -18.60 -4.86
CA VAL A 127 -13.15 -18.48 -6.16
C VAL A 127 -12.80 -17.16 -6.83
N GLY A 128 -12.62 -17.22 -8.14
CA GLY A 128 -12.45 -16.04 -8.97
C GLY A 128 -13.44 -16.01 -10.13
N TYR A 129 -13.45 -14.92 -10.86
CA TYR A 129 -14.31 -14.71 -12.02
C TYR A 129 -13.51 -14.23 -13.21
N ARG A 130 -14.06 -14.44 -14.41
CA ARG A 130 -13.46 -13.98 -15.66
C ARG A 130 -13.63 -12.48 -15.81
N THR A 131 -12.59 -11.80 -16.29
CA THR A 131 -12.64 -10.41 -16.74
C THR A 131 -12.41 -10.33 -18.25
N ASP A 132 -12.54 -9.13 -18.82
CA ASP A 132 -12.53 -8.92 -20.28
C ASP A 132 -11.27 -9.50 -20.95
N HIS A 133 -10.11 -9.39 -20.30
CA HIS A 133 -8.80 -9.78 -20.85
C HIS A 133 -8.12 -10.94 -20.12
N ASP A 134 -8.72 -11.47 -19.03
CA ASP A 134 -8.18 -12.63 -18.32
C ASP A 134 -9.14 -13.82 -18.36
N PRO A 135 -8.86 -14.86 -19.18
CA PRO A 135 -9.70 -16.04 -19.29
C PRO A 135 -9.57 -17.01 -18.10
N ARG A 136 -8.57 -16.84 -17.22
CA ARG A 136 -8.21 -17.82 -16.17
C ARG A 136 -8.88 -17.62 -14.82
N GLN A 137 -9.84 -16.70 -14.74
CA GLN A 137 -10.61 -16.43 -13.52
C GLN A 137 -9.74 -15.98 -12.33
N ARG A 138 -8.71 -15.18 -12.61
CA ARG A 138 -7.76 -14.66 -11.60
C ARG A 138 -8.30 -13.54 -10.73
N ALA A 139 -9.39 -12.94 -11.15
CA ALA A 139 -10.03 -11.83 -10.48
C ALA A 139 -10.90 -12.30 -9.31
N THR A 140 -10.81 -11.62 -8.17
CA THR A 140 -11.70 -11.84 -7.01
C THR A 140 -12.06 -10.51 -6.34
N SER A 141 -13.19 -10.50 -5.63
CA SER A 141 -13.80 -9.30 -5.08
C SER A 141 -14.75 -9.65 -3.93
N ILE A 142 -14.90 -8.73 -2.98
CA ILE A 142 -15.96 -8.77 -1.95
C ILE A 142 -17.10 -7.80 -2.29
N GLY A 143 -17.20 -7.38 -3.55
CA GLY A 143 -18.17 -6.42 -4.05
C GLY A 143 -17.63 -4.99 -4.15
N PRO A 144 -18.51 -3.98 -4.21
CA PRO A 144 -18.13 -2.62 -4.59
C PRO A 144 -17.16 -1.90 -3.65
N LEU A 145 -16.94 -2.44 -2.44
CA LEU A 145 -16.11 -1.85 -1.39
C LEU A 145 -14.84 -2.67 -1.11
N THR A 146 -14.42 -3.51 -2.06
CA THR A 146 -13.23 -4.36 -1.91
C THR A 146 -11.99 -3.55 -1.51
N SER A 147 -11.72 -2.44 -2.20
CA SER A 147 -10.57 -1.56 -1.91
C SER A 147 -10.64 -0.93 -0.52
N LYS A 148 -11.83 -0.51 -0.11
CA LYS A 148 -12.08 0.07 1.21
C LYS A 148 -11.79 -0.94 2.33
N CYS A 149 -12.35 -2.16 2.23
CA CYS A 149 -12.16 -3.19 3.23
C CYS A 149 -10.69 -3.60 3.36
N MET A 150 -9.99 -3.78 2.24
CA MET A 150 -8.54 -4.05 2.26
C MET A 150 -7.78 -2.93 2.97
N THR A 151 -8.08 -1.67 2.63
CA THR A 151 -7.42 -0.50 3.23
C THR A 151 -7.67 -0.42 4.74
N GLU A 152 -8.89 -0.67 5.19
CA GLU A 152 -9.26 -0.69 6.62
C GLU A 152 -8.54 -1.79 7.39
N LYS A 153 -8.44 -3.00 6.83
CA LYS A 153 -7.68 -4.10 7.46
C LYS A 153 -6.19 -3.83 7.53
N LEU A 154 -5.61 -3.23 6.50
CA LEU A 154 -4.19 -2.84 6.52
C LEU A 154 -3.92 -1.70 7.51
N GLU A 155 -4.82 -0.73 7.62
CA GLU A 155 -4.74 0.33 8.64
C GLU A 155 -4.79 -0.25 10.06
N GLU A 156 -5.70 -1.19 10.33
CA GLU A 156 -5.78 -1.90 11.62
C GLU A 156 -4.43 -2.55 11.97
N GLN A 157 -3.77 -3.21 11.01
CA GLN A 157 -2.45 -3.83 11.24
C GLN A 157 -1.39 -2.81 11.64
N VAL A 158 -1.31 -1.68 10.93
CA VAL A 158 -0.36 -0.59 11.23
C VAL A 158 -0.60 -0.03 12.63
N LYS A 159 -1.87 0.16 13.03
CA LYS A 159 -2.25 0.64 14.38
C LYS A 159 -1.88 -0.36 15.48
N VAL A 160 -2.21 -1.65 15.30
CA VAL A 160 -1.91 -2.70 16.28
C VAL A 160 -0.39 -2.86 16.48
N LYS A 161 0.40 -2.68 15.43
CA LYS A 161 1.87 -2.71 15.48
C LYS A 161 2.50 -1.45 16.10
N GLY A 162 1.70 -0.42 16.40
CA GLY A 162 2.17 0.84 16.98
C GLY A 162 3.02 1.68 16.03
N ILE A 163 2.87 1.51 14.72
CA ILE A 163 3.59 2.32 13.74
C ILE A 163 3.05 3.75 13.78
N THR A 164 3.94 4.74 13.88
CA THR A 164 3.55 6.15 13.98
C THR A 164 2.95 6.63 12.65
N ILE A 165 1.81 7.31 12.71
CA ILE A 165 1.18 7.97 11.56
C ILE A 165 1.13 9.47 11.85
N PHE A 166 1.83 10.25 11.04
CA PHE A 166 1.74 11.71 11.02
C PHE A 166 0.59 12.12 10.09
N ASP A 167 -0.61 12.19 10.67
CA ASP A 167 -1.81 12.66 9.98
C ASP A 167 -1.89 14.20 9.97
N GLY A 168 -2.38 14.78 8.88
CA GLY A 168 -2.39 16.23 8.65
C GLY A 168 -1.02 16.81 8.29
N TYR A 169 -0.08 15.99 7.80
CA TYR A 169 1.24 16.45 7.35
C TYR A 169 1.34 16.33 5.82
N GLN A 170 1.47 17.46 5.14
CA GLN A 170 1.64 17.49 3.69
C GLN A 170 3.11 17.50 3.32
N VAL A 171 3.58 16.48 2.59
CA VAL A 171 4.94 16.47 2.02
C VAL A 171 5.00 17.49 0.89
N ILE A 172 5.90 18.47 1.02
CA ILE A 172 6.09 19.57 0.05
C ILE A 172 7.44 19.51 -0.66
N GLY A 173 8.35 18.64 -0.21
CA GLY A 173 9.66 18.51 -0.83
C GLY A 173 10.41 17.26 -0.40
N ILE A 174 11.29 16.79 -1.28
CA ILE A 174 12.25 15.71 -1.00
C ILE A 174 13.61 16.35 -0.78
N LEU A 175 14.22 16.05 0.36
CA LEU A 175 15.59 16.44 0.67
C LEU A 175 16.55 15.44 0.02
N THR A 176 17.59 15.96 -0.61
CA THR A 176 18.65 15.15 -1.21
C THR A 176 19.98 15.44 -0.57
N ASP A 177 20.90 14.49 -0.68
CA ASP A 177 22.28 14.71 -0.30
C ASP A 177 22.93 15.82 -1.15
N SER A 178 24.13 16.26 -0.76
CA SER A 178 24.83 17.36 -1.47
C SER A 178 25.13 17.04 -2.94
N GLN A 179 25.24 15.75 -3.30
CA GLN A 179 25.46 15.29 -4.67
C GLN A 179 24.15 15.09 -5.46
N LYS A 180 22.99 15.25 -4.81
CA LYS A 180 21.65 15.05 -5.38
C LYS A 180 21.41 13.66 -6.00
N ASN A 181 22.07 12.64 -5.46
CA ASN A 181 21.94 11.27 -5.96
C ASN A 181 21.15 10.36 -5.00
N LYS A 182 20.88 10.82 -3.77
CA LYS A 182 20.09 10.09 -2.77
C LYS A 182 19.04 10.99 -2.15
N ALA A 183 17.82 10.47 -2.05
CA ALA A 183 16.82 11.05 -1.15
C ALA A 183 17.22 10.72 0.29
N ILE A 184 17.33 11.75 1.14
CA ILE A 184 17.78 11.62 2.54
C ILE A 184 16.73 12.11 3.55
N GLY A 185 15.63 12.69 3.07
CA GLY A 185 14.57 13.17 3.95
C GLY A 185 13.41 13.79 3.17
N LEU A 186 12.44 14.30 3.91
CA LEU A 186 11.25 14.98 3.41
C LEU A 186 11.08 16.29 4.17
N ILE A 187 10.52 17.29 3.50
CA ILE A 187 9.98 18.50 4.15
C ILE A 187 8.47 18.38 4.14
N THR A 188 7.86 18.64 5.29
CA THR A 188 6.40 18.60 5.48
C THR A 188 5.87 19.89 6.06
N LEU A 189 4.66 20.27 5.68
CA LEU A 189 3.85 21.26 6.38
C LEU A 189 2.93 20.54 7.38
N ASN A 190 2.91 20.99 8.63
CA ASN A 190 1.92 20.54 9.61
C ASN A 190 0.62 21.34 9.40
N LEU A 191 -0.39 20.72 8.82
CA LEU A 191 -1.68 21.35 8.54
C LEU A 191 -2.61 21.40 9.77
N ASN A 192 -2.23 20.74 10.87
CA ASN A 192 -3.01 20.76 12.11
C ASN A 192 -2.76 22.02 12.95
N GLU A 193 -1.65 22.71 12.69
CA GLU A 193 -1.23 23.95 13.37
C GLU A 193 -1.04 25.06 12.33
N PRO A 194 -2.12 25.54 11.68
CA PRO A 194 -2.01 26.69 10.81
C PRO A 194 -1.51 27.88 11.66
N GLU A 195 -0.45 28.55 11.19
CA GLU A 195 -0.01 29.81 11.81
C GLU A 195 -1.21 30.76 11.84
N VAL A 196 -1.60 31.16 13.06
CA VAL A 196 -2.56 32.23 13.24
C VAL A 196 -1.79 33.51 12.93
N GLU A 197 -2.03 34.12 11.78
CA GLU A 197 -1.59 35.49 11.53
C GLU A 197 -2.22 36.40 12.61
N GLU A 198 -1.38 37.03 13.43
CA GLU A 198 -1.78 38.16 14.30
C GLU A 198 -1.91 39.45 13.48
#